data_AF-A0A4Y9T5D5-F1
#
_entry.id   AF-A0A4Y9T5D5-F1
#
_cell.length_a   1.000
_cell.length_b   1.000
_cell.length_c   1.000
_cell.angle_alpha   90.00
_cell.angle_beta   90.00
_cell.angle_gamma   90.00
#
_symmetry.space_group_name_H-M   'P 1'
#
loop_
_entity.id
_entity.type
_entity.pdbx_description
1 polymer ?
#
loop_
_entity_poly.entity_id
_entity_poly.type
_entity_poly.pdbx_seq_one_letter_code
_entity_poly.pdbx_strand_id
1 'polypeptide(L)'
;VHVHIVWALKDFNGKCYNVSNDYRVIERECEKLEQKYNLIVPENRISRDMDELDKIKELTLQDKKDIINKKYKDKHPSTKERMLDVRGVISNKKQMKDALSDFLNNASSPSDFINQITENGFNVIHNGKSSFSIQHEDQI
;
A
#
# COMPACT_ATOMS: atom_id res chain seq x y z
N VAL A 1 13.27 10.35 -22.21
CA VAL A 1 12.11 11.25 -22.06
C VAL A 1 11.37 10.83 -20.80
N HIS A 2 11.29 11.70 -19.80
CA HIS A 2 10.58 11.46 -18.54
C HIS A 2 9.33 12.36 -18.54
N VAL A 3 8.15 11.77 -18.62
CA VAL A 3 6.87 12.50 -18.75
C VAL A 3 6.28 12.67 -17.36
N HIS A 4 6.23 13.91 -16.87
CA HIS A 4 5.44 14.25 -15.70
C HIS A 4 4.01 14.57 -16.15
N ILE A 5 3.07 13.69 -15.82
CA ILE A 5 1.64 14.02 -15.93
C ILE A 5 1.32 14.92 -14.75
N VAL A 6 1.40 16.24 -14.97
CA VAL A 6 0.91 17.23 -14.00
C VAL A 6 -0.60 17.24 -14.10
N TRP A 7 -1.28 16.86 -13.02
CA TRP A 7 -2.73 16.95 -12.90
C TRP A 7 -3.11 18.43 -12.96
N ALA A 8 -3.69 18.85 -14.07
CA ALA A 8 -4.29 20.17 -14.14
C ALA A 8 -5.45 20.19 -13.14
N LEU A 9 -5.43 21.14 -12.21
CA LEU A 9 -6.56 21.49 -11.34
C LEU A 9 -7.76 22.03 -12.16
N LYS A 10 -7.84 21.77 -13.46
CA LYS A 10 -8.85 22.34 -14.36
C LYS A 10 -9.47 21.25 -15.22
N ASP A 11 -10.80 21.29 -15.38
CA ASP A 11 -11.50 20.45 -16.35
C ASP A 11 -11.15 20.83 -17.80
N PHE A 12 -11.63 20.03 -18.75
CA PHE A 12 -11.51 20.29 -20.19
C PHE A 12 -12.19 21.60 -20.65
N ASN A 13 -12.95 22.26 -19.77
CA ASN A 13 -13.61 23.54 -19.98
C ASN A 13 -12.92 24.70 -19.25
N GLY A 14 -11.73 24.47 -18.65
CA GLY A 14 -10.91 25.50 -18.00
C GLY A 14 -11.34 25.89 -16.58
N LYS A 15 -12.32 25.21 -15.96
CA LYS A 15 -12.82 25.49 -14.61
C LYS A 15 -12.02 24.74 -13.55
N CYS A 16 -11.69 25.42 -12.45
CA CYS A 16 -10.94 24.80 -11.35
C CYS A 16 -11.72 23.66 -10.69
N TYR A 17 -11.06 22.51 -10.58
CA TYR A 17 -11.58 21.22 -10.15
C TYR A 17 -11.41 21.06 -8.64
N ASN A 18 -12.35 21.62 -7.87
CA ASN A 18 -12.36 21.54 -6.40
C ASN A 18 -13.36 20.49 -5.86
N VAL A 19 -13.54 19.37 -6.59
CA VAL A 19 -14.43 18.28 -6.15
C VAL A 19 -13.64 17.13 -5.55
N SER A 20 -14.01 16.77 -4.32
CA SER A 20 -13.51 15.59 -3.61
C SER A 20 -14.08 14.32 -4.26
N ASN A 21 -13.21 13.37 -4.60
CA ASN A 21 -13.52 12.03 -5.15
C ASN A 21 -13.98 11.93 -6.61
N ASP A 22 -13.28 12.57 -7.54
CA ASP A 22 -13.63 12.45 -8.96
C ASP A 22 -12.80 11.46 -9.79
N TYR A 23 -12.12 10.53 -9.12
CA TYR A 23 -11.44 9.43 -9.81
C TYR A 23 -12.42 8.62 -10.67
N ARG A 24 -13.72 8.60 -10.33
CA ARG A 24 -14.73 7.83 -11.08
C ARG A 24 -15.01 8.39 -12.46
N VAL A 25 -15.16 9.71 -12.61
CA VAL A 25 -15.39 10.31 -13.93
C VAL A 25 -14.15 10.14 -14.80
N ILE A 26 -12.97 10.34 -14.22
CA ILE A 26 -11.70 10.19 -14.92
C ILE A 26 -11.50 8.74 -15.37
N GLU A 27 -11.68 7.76 -14.50
CA GLU A 27 -11.51 6.35 -14.87
C GLU A 27 -12.47 5.92 -15.97
N ARG A 28 -13.72 6.41 -15.96
CA ARG A 28 -14.70 6.15 -17.03
C ARG A 28 -14.30 6.80 -18.37
N GLU A 29 -13.76 8.02 -18.35
CA GLU A 29 -13.26 8.67 -19.57
C GLU A 29 -12.01 7.95 -20.11
N CYS A 30 -11.11 7.50 -19.23
CA CYS A 30 -9.98 6.66 -19.63
C CYS A 30 -10.46 5.36 -20.28
N GLU A 31 -11.46 4.68 -19.70
CA GLU A 31 -12.02 3.46 -20.27
C GLU A 31 -12.63 3.70 -21.67
N LYS A 32 -13.34 4.81 -21.86
CA LYS A 32 -13.86 5.19 -23.19
C LYS A 32 -12.74 5.40 -24.21
N LEU A 33 -11.64 6.05 -23.81
CA LEU A 33 -10.49 6.28 -24.68
C LEU A 33 -9.77 4.96 -25.00
N GLU A 34 -9.62 4.08 -24.02
CA GLU A 34 -9.03 2.75 -24.22
C GLU A 34 -9.84 1.91 -25.19
N GLN A 35 -11.17 1.89 -25.05
CA GLN A 35 -12.06 1.23 -26.00
C GLN A 35 -11.97 1.86 -27.39
N LYS A 36 -11.97 3.20 -27.47
CA LYS A 36 -11.89 3.94 -28.75
C LYS A 36 -10.59 3.67 -29.51
N TYR A 37 -9.47 3.58 -28.80
CA TYR A 37 -8.14 3.39 -29.40
C TYR A 37 -7.64 1.93 -29.30
N ASN A 38 -8.51 1.01 -28.90
CA ASN A 38 -8.23 -0.42 -28.79
C ASN A 38 -6.99 -0.73 -27.90
N LEU A 39 -6.86 0.00 -26.80
CA LEU A 39 -5.78 -0.12 -25.82
C LEU A 39 -6.08 -1.22 -24.78
N ILE A 40 -5.06 -1.60 -24.01
CA ILE A 40 -5.19 -2.56 -22.92
C ILE A 40 -6.07 -1.95 -21.83
N VAL A 41 -7.17 -2.63 -21.50
CA VAL A 41 -8.11 -2.21 -20.45
C VAL A 41 -7.65 -2.76 -19.09
N PRO A 42 -7.40 -1.92 -18.08
CA PRO A 42 -7.08 -2.35 -16.73
C PRO A 42 -8.25 -3.09 -16.07
N GLU A 43 -7.97 -4.25 -15.47
CA GLU A 43 -8.97 -5.03 -14.73
C GLU A 43 -9.32 -4.42 -13.36
N ASN A 44 -8.39 -3.64 -12.79
CA ASN A 44 -8.47 -3.12 -11.42
C ASN A 44 -9.02 -1.69 -11.35
N ARG A 45 -10.26 -1.47 -11.81
CA ARG A 45 -10.90 -0.13 -11.80
C ARG A 45 -11.83 0.08 -10.60
N ILE A 46 -11.46 1.03 -9.74
CA ILE A 46 -12.23 1.35 -8.53
C ILE A 46 -13.62 1.90 -8.91
N SER A 47 -13.70 2.66 -10.01
CA SER A 47 -14.96 3.19 -10.56
C SER A 47 -15.99 2.11 -10.84
N ARG A 48 -15.60 1.04 -11.55
CA ARG A 48 -16.50 -0.06 -11.91
C ARG A 48 -17.02 -0.79 -10.69
N ASP A 49 -16.13 -1.15 -9.76
CA ASP A 49 -16.52 -1.82 -8.53
C ASP A 49 -17.46 -0.95 -7.68
N MET A 50 -17.18 0.35 -7.61
CA MET A 50 -18.04 1.29 -6.92
C MET A 50 -19.41 1.43 -7.58
N ASP A 51 -19.49 1.39 -8.91
CA ASP A 51 -20.74 1.44 -9.65
C ASP A 51 -21.58 0.16 -9.44
N GLU A 52 -20.93 -0.99 -9.24
CA GLU A 52 -21.58 -2.24 -8.85
C GLU A 52 -22.11 -2.16 -7.41
N LEU A 53 -21.32 -1.61 -6.48
CA LEU A 53 -21.74 -1.39 -5.09
C LEU A 53 -22.88 -0.36 -4.96
N ASP A 54 -22.92 0.64 -5.85
CA ASP A 54 -24.00 1.64 -5.84
C ASP A 54 -25.37 1.08 -6.23
N LYS A 55 -25.42 -0.07 -6.89
CA LYS A 55 -26.68 -0.79 -7.19
C LYS A 55 -27.28 -1.45 -5.94
N ILE A 56 -26.48 -1.66 -4.89
CA ILE A 56 -26.91 -2.28 -3.63
C ILE A 56 -27.40 -1.18 -2.69
N LYS A 57 -28.73 -1.08 -2.51
CA LYS A 57 -29.36 -0.03 -1.69
C LYS A 57 -29.16 -0.19 -0.19
N GLU A 58 -28.80 -1.39 0.27
CA GLU A 58 -28.62 -1.72 1.68
C GLU A 58 -27.27 -1.26 2.24
N LEU A 59 -26.29 -0.99 1.39
CA LEU A 59 -24.95 -0.57 1.82
C LEU A 59 -24.87 0.93 2.04
N THR A 60 -24.35 1.34 3.20
CA THR A 60 -24.06 2.76 3.46
C THR A 60 -22.82 3.20 2.67
N LEU A 61 -22.65 4.52 2.51
CA LEU A 61 -21.46 5.06 1.84
C LEU A 61 -20.15 4.62 2.52
N GLN A 62 -20.19 4.40 3.84
CA GLN A 62 -19.02 3.96 4.60
C GLN A 62 -18.71 2.49 4.31
N ASP A 63 -19.72 1.63 4.29
CA ASP A 63 -19.53 0.20 3.97
C ASP A 63 -18.95 0.00 2.57
N LYS A 64 -19.41 0.79 1.59
CA LYS A 64 -18.88 0.77 0.22
C LYS A 64 -17.41 1.17 0.16
N LYS A 65 -17.03 2.21 0.91
CA LYS A 65 -15.63 2.64 1.03
C LYS A 65 -14.77 1.56 1.67
N ASP A 66 -15.27 0.88 2.70
CA ASP A 66 -14.52 -0.14 3.41
C ASP A 66 -14.31 -1.41 2.57
N ILE A 67 -15.32 -1.81 1.78
CA ILE A 67 -15.20 -2.91 0.81
C ILE A 67 -14.12 -2.60 -0.24
N ILE A 68 -14.14 -1.39 -0.81
CA ILE A 68 -13.17 -0.95 -1.81
C ILE A 68 -11.77 -0.83 -1.21
N ASN A 69 -11.66 -0.18 -0.05
CA ASN A 69 -10.38 -0.04 0.66
C ASN A 69 -9.79 -1.41 1.05
N LYS A 70 -10.62 -2.43 1.28
CA LYS A 70 -10.18 -3.80 1.54
C LYS A 70 -9.73 -4.52 0.26
N LYS A 71 -10.49 -4.39 -0.83
CA LYS A 71 -10.18 -5.02 -2.13
C LYS A 71 -8.91 -4.43 -2.76
N TYR A 72 -8.80 -3.11 -2.73
CA TYR A 72 -7.67 -2.34 -3.26
C TYR A 72 -6.70 -1.91 -2.17
N LYS A 73 -6.68 -2.61 -1.03
CA LYS A 73 -5.66 -2.37 -0.02
C LYS A 73 -4.33 -2.78 -0.63
N ASP A 74 -3.63 -1.80 -1.19
CA ASP A 74 -2.28 -1.98 -1.66
C ASP A 74 -1.47 -2.47 -0.45
N LYS A 75 -1.19 -3.78 -0.40
CA LYS A 75 -0.13 -4.35 0.44
C LYS A 75 1.24 -3.95 -0.10
N HIS A 76 1.33 -2.85 -0.84
CA HIS A 76 2.58 -2.35 -1.30
C HIS A 76 3.36 -1.81 -0.09
N PRO A 77 4.66 -2.14 -0.02
CA PRO A 77 5.54 -1.50 0.94
C PRO A 77 5.47 0.02 0.76
N SER A 78 5.84 0.76 1.80
CA SER A 78 5.79 2.21 1.78
C SER A 78 6.52 2.78 0.54
N THR A 79 6.12 3.96 0.05
CA THR A 79 6.73 4.59 -1.14
C THR A 79 8.26 4.63 -1.06
N LYS A 80 8.83 4.85 0.14
CA LYS A 80 10.28 4.84 0.39
C LYS A 80 10.89 3.44 0.16
N GLU A 81 10.27 2.39 0.68
CA GLU A 81 10.70 0.99 0.47
C GLU A 81 10.60 0.60 -1.02
N ARG A 82 9.53 1.01 -1.71
CA ARG A 82 9.39 0.78 -3.16
C ARG A 82 10.48 1.46 -3.97
N MET A 83 10.89 2.68 -3.59
CA MET A 83 11.97 3.38 -4.27
C MET A 83 13.34 2.73 -4.03
N LEU A 84 13.55 2.04 -2.91
CA LEU A 84 14.75 1.25 -2.65
C LEU A 84 14.75 -0.02 -3.53
N ASP A 85 13.63 -0.73 -3.61
CA ASP A 85 13.48 -1.91 -4.49
C ASP A 85 13.74 -1.57 -5.96
N VAL A 86 13.22 -0.44 -6.47
CA VAL A 86 13.48 0.04 -7.85
C VAL A 86 14.97 0.36 -8.08
N ARG A 87 15.70 0.74 -7.04
CA ARG A 87 17.15 1.00 -7.07
C ARG A 87 17.98 -0.28 -6.86
N GLY A 88 17.34 -1.44 -6.69
CA GLY A 88 18.01 -2.70 -6.36
C GLY A 88 18.60 -2.73 -4.94
N VAL A 89 18.16 -1.83 -4.06
CA VAL A 89 18.64 -1.73 -2.67
C VAL A 89 17.61 -2.39 -1.76
N ILE A 90 18.03 -3.40 -0.99
CA ILE A 90 17.17 -4.02 0.03
C ILE A 90 17.05 -3.05 1.21
N SER A 91 15.83 -2.71 1.61
CA SER A 91 15.61 -1.82 2.77
C SER A 91 16.07 -2.46 4.07
N ASN A 92 16.58 -1.67 5.02
CA ASN A 92 16.97 -2.16 6.36
C ASN A 92 15.84 -2.95 7.02
N LYS A 93 14.59 -2.49 6.86
CA LYS A 93 13.42 -3.20 7.39
C LYS A 93 13.21 -4.59 6.76
N LYS A 94 13.49 -4.74 5.46
CA LYS A 94 13.43 -6.04 4.79
C LYS A 94 14.58 -6.93 5.23
N GLN A 95 15.80 -6.39 5.31
CA GLN A 95 16.97 -7.10 5.85
C GLN A 95 16.70 -7.62 7.28
N MET A 96 16.20 -6.75 8.16
CA MET A 96 15.86 -7.11 9.54
C MET A 96 14.76 -8.18 9.60
N LYS A 97 13.73 -8.06 8.76
CA LYS A 97 12.65 -9.05 8.69
C LYS A 97 13.14 -10.42 8.22
N ASP A 98 13.99 -10.43 7.19
CA ASP A 98 14.54 -11.66 6.64
C ASP A 98 15.46 -12.33 7.68
N ALA A 99 16.33 -11.57 8.35
CA ALA A 99 17.18 -12.07 9.43
C ALA A 99 16.41 -12.61 10.64
N LEU A 100 15.28 -11.99 11.01
CA LEU A 100 14.43 -12.44 12.12
C LEU A 100 13.51 -13.60 11.75
N SER A 101 13.30 -13.88 10.46
CA SER A 101 12.27 -14.81 10.00
C SER A 101 12.52 -16.26 10.46
N ASP A 102 13.77 -16.71 10.43
CA ASP A 102 14.14 -18.05 10.87
C ASP A 102 13.91 -18.26 12.37
N PHE A 103 14.31 -17.28 13.20
CA PHE A 103 14.06 -17.32 14.65
C PHE A 103 12.57 -17.27 14.97
N LEU A 104 11.80 -16.45 14.22
CA LEU A 104 10.36 -16.36 14.43
C LEU A 104 9.63 -17.67 14.10
N ASN A 105 10.05 -18.35 13.02
CA ASN A 105 9.45 -19.62 12.60
C ASN A 105 9.80 -20.77 13.54
N ASN A 106 10.96 -20.71 14.20
CA ASN A 106 11.44 -21.75 15.12
C ASN A 106 11.04 -21.51 16.58
N ALA A 107 10.52 -20.32 16.92
CA ALA A 107 10.14 -19.99 18.27
C ALA A 107 8.82 -20.66 18.69
N SER A 108 8.86 -21.35 19.83
CA SER A 108 7.68 -21.97 20.46
C SER A 108 6.82 -20.97 21.23
N SER A 109 7.38 -19.81 21.59
CA SER A 109 6.70 -18.74 22.32
C SER A 109 7.35 -17.37 22.07
N PRO A 110 6.68 -16.25 22.41
CA PRO A 110 7.29 -14.93 22.32
C PRO A 110 8.56 -14.78 23.18
N SER A 111 8.60 -15.39 24.37
CA SER A 111 9.79 -15.37 25.22
C SER A 111 10.95 -16.16 24.62
N ASP A 112 10.64 -17.31 24.00
CA ASP A 112 11.61 -18.14 23.28
C ASP A 112 12.20 -17.39 22.08
N PHE A 113 11.36 -16.69 21.30
CA PHE A 113 11.82 -15.80 20.23
C PHE A 113 12.79 -14.74 20.73
N ILE A 114 12.44 -14.03 21.81
CA ILE A 114 13.30 -12.98 22.40
C ILE A 114 14.64 -13.57 22.87
N ASN A 115 14.63 -14.75 23.49
CA ASN A 115 15.87 -15.41 23.90
C ASN A 115 16.74 -15.77 22.70
N GLN A 116 16.15 -16.38 21.66
CA GLN A 116 16.87 -16.76 20.45
C GLN A 116 17.53 -15.56 19.75
N ILE A 117 16.82 -14.45 19.57
CA ILE A 117 17.41 -13.28 18.92
C ILE A 117 18.47 -12.62 19.79
N THR A 118 18.30 -12.62 21.12
CA THR A 118 19.29 -12.06 22.05
C THR A 118 20.59 -12.85 22.04
N GLU A 119 20.49 -14.19 22.01
CA GLU A 119 21.65 -15.09 21.87
C GLU A 119 22.39 -14.91 20.54
N ASN A 120 21.68 -14.49 19.49
CA ASN A 120 22.22 -14.24 18.16
C ASN A 120 22.63 -12.77 17.91
N GLY A 121 22.83 -12.00 18.98
CA GLY A 121 23.42 -10.65 18.90
C GLY A 121 22.44 -9.51 18.61
N PHE A 122 21.13 -9.78 18.58
CA PHE A 122 20.12 -8.72 18.52
C PHE A 122 19.89 -8.12 19.90
N ASN A 123 19.88 -6.80 19.99
CA ASN A 123 19.57 -6.07 21.21
C ASN A 123 18.08 -5.75 21.27
N VAL A 124 17.40 -6.17 22.33
CA VAL A 124 15.97 -5.93 22.54
C VAL A 124 15.79 -4.77 23.52
N ILE A 125 15.23 -3.66 23.03
CA ILE A 125 15.01 -2.44 23.80
C ILE A 125 13.52 -2.36 24.18
N HIS A 126 13.24 -2.27 25.47
CA HIS A 126 11.89 -2.15 25.99
C HIS A 126 11.41 -0.69 25.93
N ASN A 127 10.40 -0.42 25.09
CA ASN A 127 9.87 0.93 24.85
C ASN A 127 8.49 1.17 25.47
N GLY A 128 7.99 0.24 26.29
CA GLY A 128 6.72 0.37 26.97
C GLY A 128 6.29 -0.94 27.63
N LYS A 129 5.03 -1.00 28.09
CA LYS A 129 4.47 -2.18 28.77
C LYS A 129 4.41 -3.42 27.87
N SER A 130 4.25 -3.23 26.55
CA SER A 130 4.11 -4.32 25.58
C SER A 130 4.78 -4.00 24.24
N SER A 131 5.74 -3.08 24.23
CA SER A 131 6.39 -2.58 23.00
C SER A 131 7.89 -2.76 23.09
N PHE A 132 8.48 -3.32 22.04
CA PHE A 132 9.91 -3.62 21.95
C PHE A 132 10.45 -3.09 20.64
N SER A 133 11.67 -2.57 20.65
CA SER A 133 12.49 -2.35 19.46
C SER A 133 13.59 -3.40 19.41
N ILE A 134 13.91 -3.85 18.22
CA ILE A 134 14.99 -4.81 17.99
C ILE A 134 16.06 -4.07 17.22
N GLN A 135 17.27 -4.03 17.77
CA GLN A 135 18.42 -3.44 17.14
C GLN A 135 19.42 -4.54 16.77
N HIS A 136 19.99 -4.46 15.58
CA HIS A 136 21.12 -5.30 15.17
C HIS A 136 22.14 -4.40 14.49
N GLU A 137 23.37 -4.39 15.02
CA GLU A 137 24.42 -3.44 14.61
C GLU A 137 23.90 -1.98 14.72
N ASP A 138 23.92 -1.24 13.61
CA ASP A 138 23.44 0.15 13.49
C ASP A 138 21.99 0.25 12.98
N GLN A 139 21.26 -0.88 12.86
CA GLN A 139 19.89 -0.92 12.34
C GLN A 139 18.87 -1.09 13.47
N ILE A 140 17.83 -0.24 13.49
CA ILE A 140 16.66 -0.28 14.41
C ILE A 140 15.37 -0.33 13.57
#